data_AF-A0A2N2IVQ0-F1
#
_entry.id   AF-A0A2N2IVQ0-F1
#
_cell.length_a   1.000
_cell.length_b   1.000
_cell.length_c   1.000
_cell.angle_alpha   90.00
_cell.angle_beta   90.00
_cell.angle_gamma   90.00
#
_symmetry.space_group_name_H-M   'P 1'
#
loop_
_entity.id
_entity.type
_entity.pdbx_description
1 polymer ?
#
loop_
_entity_poly.entity_id
_entity_poly.type
_entity_poly.pdbx_seq_one_letter_code
_entity_poly.pdbx_strand_id
1 'polypeptide(L)'
;AMSDKFEALCRIIDMESDFYGLVFTRTKVDADAVSQRLMERGYDADTLHGDMSQSLREKILIKFKKKLVTILVATDVAARGIDVHDLTHVINFDLPHDPEAYVHRVGRTGRAGKQGIAITFITPSEYRRLQFISKHARTDIRKARLPKVSDVIDMKKGRIRAELQEIMTTEPELEFMGMAQELLDQSKPRETLAALLQYMFQEELDASNYKEIGDAFVVDKTGKSRLFVTQGRKDGMTPKRLLTFLGDKCNIPPKKIWDIQIMETFAFVSLPFHDAERVLAMFNKGKGTELAFTKAKARPSAPAPRR
;
A
#
# COMPACT_ATOMS: atom_id res chain seq x y z
N ALA A 1 6.68 9.31 1.34
CA ALA A 1 7.81 9.49 2.28
C ALA A 1 8.09 8.18 3.03
N MET A 2 9.15 8.11 3.86
CA MET A 2 9.45 6.93 4.69
C MET A 2 8.28 6.59 5.64
N SER A 3 7.61 7.62 6.18
CA SER A 3 6.40 7.44 7.01
C SER A 3 5.28 6.68 6.28
N ASP A 4 5.01 7.02 5.01
CA ASP A 4 3.94 6.37 4.23
C ASP A 4 4.28 4.92 3.90
N LYS A 5 5.54 4.62 3.59
CA LYS A 5 6.00 3.25 3.34
C LYS A 5 5.85 2.38 4.59
N PHE A 6 6.20 2.93 5.75
CA PHE A 6 6.05 2.23 7.02
C PHE A 6 4.58 1.93 7.32
N GLU A 7 3.71 2.92 7.15
CA GLU A 7 2.27 2.72 7.36
C GLU A 7 1.70 1.70 6.36
N ALA A 8 2.15 1.73 5.10
CA ALA A 8 1.79 0.74 4.10
C ALA A 8 2.24 -0.68 4.48
N LEU A 9 3.44 -0.82 5.06
CA LEU A 9 3.97 -2.08 5.56
C LEU A 9 3.07 -2.65 6.65
N CYS A 10 2.73 -1.86 7.67
CA CYS A 10 1.84 -2.28 8.75
C CYS A 10 0.49 -2.78 8.23
N ARG A 11 -0.15 -2.03 7.33
CA ARG A 11 -1.43 -2.44 6.73
C ARG A 11 -1.33 -3.73 5.93
N ILE A 12 -0.21 -3.99 5.25
CA ILE A 12 -0.01 -5.24 4.51
C ILE A 12 0.16 -6.40 5.47
N ILE A 13 0.98 -6.25 6.51
CA ILE A 13 1.15 -7.28 7.54
C ILE A 13 -0.20 -7.58 8.18
N ASP A 14 -0.94 -6.55 8.57
CA ASP A 14 -2.24 -6.69 9.24
C ASP A 14 -3.37 -7.18 8.35
N MET A 15 -3.17 -7.32 7.04
CA MET A 15 -4.15 -7.98 6.16
C MET A 15 -3.91 -9.49 6.10
N GLU A 16 -2.70 -9.94 6.39
CA GLU A 16 -2.26 -11.33 6.19
C GLU A 16 -2.21 -12.05 7.55
N SER A 17 -2.99 -13.12 7.71
CA SER A 17 -3.02 -13.91 8.97
C SER A 17 -1.68 -14.58 9.27
N ASP A 18 -1.01 -15.08 8.23
CA ASP A 18 0.20 -15.89 8.32
C ASP A 18 1.41 -15.16 7.73
N PHE A 19 1.54 -13.88 8.05
CA PHE A 19 2.68 -13.09 7.61
C PHE A 19 3.98 -13.68 8.18
N TYR A 20 4.85 -14.16 7.30
CA TYR A 20 6.19 -14.63 7.63
C TYR A 20 7.12 -14.19 6.52
N GLY A 21 7.93 -13.17 6.77
CA GLY A 21 8.56 -12.46 5.68
C GLY A 21 9.82 -11.66 5.97
N LEU A 22 10.53 -11.37 4.88
CA LEU A 22 11.71 -10.53 4.86
C LEU A 22 11.36 -9.15 4.32
N VAL A 23 11.78 -8.10 5.04
CA VAL A 23 11.62 -6.70 4.64
C VAL A 23 12.98 -6.13 4.27
N PHE A 24 13.20 -5.85 3.00
CA PHE A 24 14.46 -5.34 2.50
C PHE A 24 14.52 -3.81 2.48
N THR A 25 15.47 -3.24 3.21
CA THR A 25 15.79 -1.82 3.21
C THR A 25 17.11 -1.56 2.49
N ARG A 26 17.36 -0.29 2.13
CA ARG A 26 18.61 0.10 1.45
C ARG A 26 19.79 0.15 2.40
N THR A 27 19.62 0.74 3.57
CA THR A 27 20.71 1.01 4.50
C THR A 27 20.49 0.29 5.84
N LYS A 28 21.58 0.06 6.57
CA LYS A 28 21.53 -0.48 7.94
C LYS A 28 20.72 0.43 8.89
N VAL A 29 20.85 1.74 8.74
CA VAL A 29 20.10 2.72 9.53
C VAL A 29 18.60 2.59 9.28
N ASP A 30 18.20 2.40 8.01
CA ASP A 30 16.79 2.16 7.68
C ASP A 30 16.31 0.81 8.22
N ALA A 31 17.15 -0.22 8.23
CA ALA A 31 16.80 -1.53 8.78
C ALA A 31 16.49 -1.44 10.29
N ASP A 32 17.34 -0.75 11.04
CA ASP A 32 17.15 -0.55 12.48
C ASP A 32 15.94 0.34 12.75
N ALA A 33 15.79 1.45 12.01
CA ALA A 33 14.66 2.35 12.18
C ALA A 33 13.31 1.68 11.86
N VAL A 34 13.23 0.84 10.82
CA VAL A 34 12.01 0.13 10.46
C VAL A 34 11.71 -0.98 11.46
N SER A 35 12.70 -1.78 11.86
CA SER A 35 12.50 -2.87 12.82
C SER A 35 12.12 -2.36 14.20
N GLN A 36 12.78 -1.31 14.70
CA GLN A 36 12.44 -0.68 15.97
C GLN A 36 10.99 -0.18 15.96
N ARG A 37 10.57 0.52 14.91
CA ARG A 37 9.19 1.02 14.81
C ARG A 37 8.16 -0.09 14.69
N LEU A 38 8.50 -1.24 14.08
CA LEU A 38 7.63 -2.41 14.06
C LEU A 38 7.49 -3.00 15.48
N MET A 39 8.59 -3.15 16.23
CA MET A 39 8.54 -3.63 17.62
C MET A 39 7.75 -2.67 18.53
N GLU A 40 7.92 -1.35 18.36
CA GLU A 40 7.13 -0.34 19.09
C GLU A 40 5.63 -0.41 18.77
N ARG A 41 5.27 -0.93 17.59
CA ARG A 41 3.88 -1.19 17.18
C ARG A 41 3.37 -2.57 17.61
N GLY A 42 4.18 -3.35 18.33
CA GLY A 42 3.80 -4.68 18.84
C GLY A 42 3.99 -5.82 17.83
N TYR A 43 4.68 -5.60 16.71
CA TYR A 43 4.99 -6.68 15.78
C TYR A 43 6.22 -7.49 16.21
N ASP A 44 6.19 -8.80 15.98
CA ASP A 44 7.32 -9.70 16.20
C ASP A 44 8.40 -9.54 15.11
N ALA A 45 9.15 -8.45 15.21
CA ALA A 45 10.17 -8.06 14.24
C ALA A 45 11.60 -8.08 14.83
N ASP A 46 12.59 -8.32 13.98
CA ASP A 46 14.01 -8.18 14.33
C ASP A 46 14.80 -7.60 13.13
N THR A 47 16.06 -7.22 13.35
CA THR A 47 16.93 -6.56 12.34
C THR A 47 18.10 -7.47 11.91
N LEU A 48 18.53 -7.36 10.65
CA LEU A 48 19.68 -8.08 10.12
C LEU A 48 20.50 -7.23 9.15
N HIS A 49 21.64 -6.69 9.62
CA HIS A 49 22.57 -5.90 8.81
C HIS A 49 24.03 -6.24 9.12
N GLY A 50 24.96 -5.66 8.33
CA GLY A 50 26.38 -6.04 8.35
C GLY A 50 27.20 -5.57 9.56
N ASP A 51 26.66 -4.66 10.38
CA ASP A 51 27.35 -4.15 11.58
C ASP A 51 27.07 -5.04 12.81
N MET A 52 26.19 -6.03 12.69
CA MET A 52 25.84 -6.90 13.81
C MET A 52 26.96 -7.89 14.09
N SER A 53 27.19 -8.19 15.37
CA SER A 53 28.10 -9.26 15.74
C SER A 53 27.59 -10.60 15.22
N GLN A 54 28.52 -11.51 14.92
CA GLN A 54 28.17 -12.85 14.43
C GLN A 54 27.26 -13.61 15.42
N SER A 55 27.52 -13.48 16.73
CA SER A 55 26.71 -14.11 17.78
C SER A 55 25.28 -13.57 17.83
N LEU A 56 25.10 -12.26 17.67
CA LEU A 56 23.77 -11.66 17.62
C LEU A 56 23.02 -12.09 16.36
N ARG A 57 23.70 -12.07 15.21
CA ARG A 57 23.18 -12.55 13.92
C ARG A 57 22.66 -13.98 14.01
N GLU A 58 23.42 -14.90 14.60
CA GLU A 58 22.99 -16.29 14.79
C GLU A 58 21.77 -16.40 15.69
N LYS A 59 21.74 -15.66 16.81
CA LYS A 59 20.59 -15.63 17.73
C LYS A 59 19.31 -15.19 17.03
N ILE A 60 19.38 -14.14 16.21
CA ILE A 60 18.24 -13.60 15.46
C ILE A 60 17.75 -14.61 14.41
N LEU A 61 18.67 -15.21 13.66
CA LEU A 61 18.32 -16.24 12.68
C LEU A 61 17.67 -17.46 13.34
N ILE A 62 18.12 -17.86 14.53
CA ILE A 62 17.48 -18.94 15.29
C ILE A 62 16.04 -18.55 15.67
N LYS A 63 15.82 -17.35 16.21
CA LYS A 63 14.46 -16.88 16.54
C LYS A 63 13.56 -16.87 15.30
N PHE A 64 14.05 -16.34 14.18
CA PHE A 64 13.29 -16.24 12.94
C PHE A 64 12.98 -17.63 12.34
N LYS A 65 13.92 -18.57 12.36
CA LYS A 65 13.69 -19.96 11.93
C LYS A 65 12.68 -20.69 12.82
N LYS A 66 12.67 -20.39 14.12
CA LYS A 66 11.68 -20.91 15.09
C LYS A 66 10.34 -20.17 15.03
N LYS A 67 10.17 -19.19 14.14
CA LYS A 67 8.99 -18.31 14.05
C LYS A 67 8.66 -17.57 15.35
N LEU A 68 9.65 -17.38 16.23
CA LEU A 68 9.52 -16.51 17.41
C LEU A 68 9.52 -15.03 17.02
N VAL A 69 10.10 -14.73 15.85
CA VAL A 69 9.89 -13.48 15.14
C VAL A 69 9.43 -13.81 13.74
N THR A 70 8.41 -13.10 13.26
CA THR A 70 7.76 -13.37 11.97
C THR A 70 8.21 -12.40 10.88
N ILE A 71 8.82 -11.27 11.28
CA ILE A 71 9.31 -10.24 10.38
C ILE A 71 10.82 -10.06 10.58
N LEU A 72 11.60 -10.17 9.51
CA LEU A 72 13.03 -9.87 9.56
C LEU A 72 13.35 -8.72 8.61
N VAL A 73 13.78 -7.59 9.16
CA VAL A 73 14.17 -6.41 8.38
C VAL A 73 15.66 -6.50 8.07
N ALA A 74 16.03 -6.46 6.80
CA ALA A 74 17.41 -6.74 6.40
C ALA A 74 17.93 -5.86 5.25
N THR A 75 19.25 -5.77 5.17
CA THR A 75 19.95 -5.24 3.99
C THR A 75 20.32 -6.37 3.02
N ASP A 76 20.52 -6.05 1.74
CA ASP A 76 20.92 -7.04 0.72
C ASP A 76 22.17 -7.83 1.10
N VAL A 77 23.19 -7.13 1.63
CA VAL A 77 24.47 -7.75 2.00
C VAL A 77 24.26 -8.76 3.11
N ALA A 78 23.52 -8.38 4.14
CA ALA A 78 23.31 -9.23 5.31
C ALA A 78 22.36 -10.40 5.02
N ALA A 79 21.46 -10.27 4.04
CA ALA A 79 20.56 -11.34 3.63
C ALA A 79 21.16 -12.29 2.59
N ARG A 80 22.35 -12.01 2.04
CA ARG A 80 23.08 -12.99 1.23
C ARG A 80 23.63 -14.09 2.14
N GLY A 81 23.49 -15.34 1.70
CA GLY A 81 24.00 -16.50 2.45
C GLY A 81 23.20 -16.88 3.70
N ILE A 82 22.07 -16.22 4.00
CA ILE A 82 21.14 -16.76 5.01
C ILE A 82 20.34 -17.90 4.39
N ASP A 83 20.33 -19.03 5.09
CA ASP A 83 19.49 -20.19 4.80
C ASP A 83 18.08 -19.92 5.34
N VAL A 84 17.40 -18.97 4.69
CA VAL A 84 16.04 -18.54 4.98
C VAL A 84 15.31 -18.50 3.64
N HIS A 85 14.37 -19.43 3.50
CA HIS A 85 13.63 -19.73 2.28
C HIS A 85 12.17 -20.04 2.64
N ASP A 86 11.31 -20.23 1.63
CA ASP A 86 9.90 -20.57 1.80
C ASP A 86 9.09 -19.56 2.65
N LEU A 87 9.45 -18.29 2.56
CA LEU A 87 8.69 -17.22 3.22
C LEU A 87 7.34 -17.02 2.54
N THR A 88 6.32 -16.65 3.31
CA THR A 88 5.02 -16.28 2.71
C THR A 88 5.14 -14.94 1.99
N HIS A 89 5.98 -14.04 2.53
CA HIS A 89 6.12 -12.68 2.03
C HIS A 89 7.58 -12.22 1.86
N VAL A 90 7.81 -11.45 0.80
CA VAL A 90 9.01 -10.60 0.65
C VAL A 90 8.56 -9.18 0.38
N ILE A 91 9.00 -8.24 1.21
CA ILE A 91 8.72 -6.82 1.04
C ILE A 91 10.00 -6.10 0.65
N ASN A 92 10.04 -5.56 -0.56
CA ASN A 92 11.04 -4.57 -0.94
C ASN A 92 10.58 -3.20 -0.43
N PHE A 93 10.94 -2.87 0.81
CA PHE A 93 10.65 -1.58 1.42
C PHE A 93 11.31 -0.45 0.63
N ASP A 94 12.57 -0.67 0.23
CA ASP A 94 13.25 0.13 -0.76
C ASP A 94 13.43 -0.63 -2.06
N LEU A 95 13.19 0.06 -3.19
CA LEU A 95 13.40 -0.50 -4.51
C LEU A 95 14.86 -0.97 -4.64
N PRO A 96 15.11 -2.24 -5.03
CA PRO A 96 16.47 -2.75 -5.21
C PRO A 96 17.26 -1.96 -6.25
N HIS A 97 18.58 -2.05 -6.15
CA HIS A 97 19.46 -1.21 -6.94
C HIS A 97 19.51 -1.63 -8.42
N ASP A 98 19.37 -2.93 -8.66
CA ASP A 98 19.51 -3.56 -9.96
C ASP A 98 18.57 -4.78 -10.08
N PRO A 99 18.43 -5.35 -11.28
CA PRO A 99 17.56 -6.51 -11.51
C PRO A 99 18.01 -7.78 -10.80
N GLU A 100 19.31 -7.98 -10.58
CA GLU A 100 19.87 -9.16 -9.94
C GLU A 100 19.52 -9.19 -8.45
N ALA A 101 19.70 -8.05 -7.76
CA ALA A 101 19.25 -7.85 -6.39
C ALA A 101 17.74 -8.10 -6.27
N TYR A 102 16.92 -7.61 -7.21
CA TYR A 102 15.49 -7.90 -7.20
C TYR A 102 15.20 -9.41 -7.23
N VAL A 103 15.82 -10.15 -8.15
CA VAL A 103 15.64 -11.61 -8.27
C VAL A 103 16.08 -12.33 -7.00
N HIS A 104 17.21 -11.95 -6.41
CA HIS A 104 17.70 -12.53 -5.16
C HIS A 104 16.78 -12.30 -3.97
N ARG A 105 16.16 -11.12 -3.88
CA ARG A 105 15.19 -10.78 -2.83
C ARG A 105 13.91 -11.58 -2.98
N VAL A 106 13.26 -11.48 -4.14
CA VAL A 106 11.96 -12.17 -4.36
C VAL A 106 12.12 -13.68 -4.39
N GLY A 107 13.31 -14.18 -4.72
CA GLY A 107 13.63 -15.60 -4.60
C GLY A 107 13.63 -16.14 -3.16
N ARG A 108 13.35 -15.33 -2.12
CA ARG A 108 13.18 -15.81 -0.73
C ARG A 108 11.77 -16.32 -0.44
N THR A 109 10.81 -16.04 -1.32
CA THR A 109 9.44 -16.55 -1.26
C THR A 109 9.15 -17.46 -2.46
N GLY A 110 8.07 -18.24 -2.40
CA GLY A 110 7.53 -18.98 -3.54
C GLY A 110 8.43 -20.06 -4.16
N ARG A 111 9.23 -20.77 -3.35
CA ARG A 111 10.06 -21.90 -3.80
C ARG A 111 9.35 -23.25 -3.62
N ALA A 112 9.83 -24.27 -4.32
CA ALA A 112 9.36 -25.67 -4.21
C ALA A 112 7.84 -25.86 -4.44
N GLY A 113 7.25 -25.10 -5.37
CA GLY A 113 5.83 -25.21 -5.73
C GLY A 113 4.87 -24.49 -4.79
N LYS A 114 5.36 -23.84 -3.73
CA LYS A 114 4.55 -22.99 -2.85
C LYS A 114 4.30 -21.64 -3.51
N GLN A 115 3.13 -21.07 -3.27
CA GLN A 115 2.83 -19.69 -3.63
C GLN A 115 3.50 -18.73 -2.63
N GLY A 116 3.94 -17.59 -3.13
CA GLY A 116 4.67 -16.60 -2.37
C GLY A 116 4.41 -15.20 -2.89
N ILE A 117 4.33 -14.22 -2.00
CA ILE A 117 3.94 -12.86 -2.34
C ILE A 117 5.15 -11.94 -2.21
N ALA A 118 5.55 -11.32 -3.32
CA ALA A 118 6.60 -10.30 -3.33
C ALA A 118 6.00 -8.91 -3.61
N ILE A 119 6.13 -8.00 -2.65
CA ILE A 119 5.60 -6.63 -2.74
C ILE A 119 6.75 -5.66 -2.81
N THR A 120 6.66 -4.66 -3.69
CA THR A 120 7.70 -3.63 -3.84
C THR A 120 7.11 -2.25 -3.69
N PHE A 121 7.60 -1.51 -2.72
CA PHE A 121 7.24 -0.10 -2.57
C PHE A 121 8.04 0.76 -3.52
N ILE A 122 7.34 1.68 -4.18
CA ILE A 122 7.93 2.65 -5.08
C ILE A 122 7.34 4.03 -4.82
N THR A 123 8.19 5.03 -5.00
CA THR A 123 7.79 6.42 -5.13
C THR A 123 7.65 6.79 -6.62
N PRO A 124 6.96 7.90 -6.97
CA PRO A 124 6.83 8.33 -8.36
C PRO A 124 8.18 8.50 -9.09
N SER A 125 9.22 8.98 -8.39
CA SER A 125 10.57 9.14 -8.95
C SER A 125 11.28 7.82 -9.23
N GLU A 126 10.91 6.74 -8.52
CA GLU A 126 11.49 5.41 -8.68
C GLU A 126 10.85 4.60 -9.83
N TYR A 127 9.78 5.11 -10.46
CA TYR A 127 9.03 4.38 -11.48
C TYR A 127 9.88 3.98 -12.69
N ARG A 128 10.74 4.86 -13.19
CA ARG A 128 11.63 4.55 -14.33
C ARG A 128 12.60 3.42 -14.00
N ARG A 129 13.11 3.38 -12.75
CA ARG A 129 14.00 2.31 -12.27
C ARG A 129 13.23 0.99 -12.12
N LEU A 130 12.00 1.01 -11.62
CA LEU A 130 11.15 -0.17 -11.56
C LEU A 130 10.93 -0.77 -12.95
N GLN A 131 10.65 0.05 -13.97
CA GLN A 131 10.48 -0.42 -15.35
C GLN A 131 11.75 -1.10 -15.89
N PHE A 132 12.92 -0.53 -15.59
CA PHE A 132 14.20 -1.14 -15.91
C PHE A 132 14.35 -2.52 -15.23
N ILE A 133 14.07 -2.60 -13.93
CA ILE A 133 14.15 -3.85 -13.16
C ILE A 133 13.20 -4.91 -13.71
N SER A 134 11.92 -4.58 -13.88
CA SER A 134 10.89 -5.52 -14.39
C SER A 134 11.27 -6.08 -15.77
N LYS A 135 11.76 -5.24 -16.69
CA LYS A 135 12.19 -5.67 -18.03
C LYS A 135 13.37 -6.65 -17.98
N HIS A 136 14.39 -6.38 -17.17
CA HIS A 136 15.62 -7.17 -17.15
C HIS A 136 15.50 -8.42 -16.26
N ALA A 137 14.72 -8.34 -15.17
CA ALA A 137 14.38 -9.48 -14.33
C ALA A 137 13.36 -10.42 -14.99
N ARG A 138 12.75 -9.99 -16.12
CA ARG A 138 11.68 -10.70 -16.84
C ARG A 138 10.49 -11.03 -15.93
N THR A 139 10.14 -10.11 -15.05
CA THR A 139 9.02 -10.24 -14.12
C THR A 139 7.94 -9.22 -14.43
N ASP A 140 6.68 -9.67 -14.48
CA ASP A 140 5.53 -8.77 -14.57
C ASP A 140 5.15 -8.30 -13.16
N ILE A 141 5.39 -7.01 -12.87
CA ILE A 141 5.08 -6.41 -11.58
C ILE A 141 3.78 -5.64 -11.71
N ARG A 142 2.70 -6.21 -11.15
CA ARG A 142 1.37 -5.61 -11.16
C ARG A 142 1.26 -4.51 -10.10
N LYS A 143 0.67 -3.37 -10.46
CA LYS A 143 0.39 -2.32 -9.47
C LYS A 143 -0.81 -2.72 -8.62
N ALA A 144 -0.59 -2.95 -7.34
CA ALA A 144 -1.65 -3.12 -6.34
C ALA A 144 -2.09 -1.77 -5.74
N ARG A 145 -3.27 -1.74 -5.15
CA ARG A 145 -3.71 -0.66 -4.25
C ARG A 145 -3.37 -1.07 -2.82
N LEU A 146 -3.04 -0.09 -1.98
CA LEU A 146 -2.85 -0.36 -0.56
C LEU A 146 -4.22 -0.63 0.08
N PRO A 147 -4.29 -1.56 1.04
CA PRO A 147 -5.46 -1.73 1.88
C PRO A 147 -5.84 -0.42 2.58
N LYS A 148 -7.14 -0.14 2.65
CA LYS A 148 -7.66 0.96 3.46
C LYS A 148 -7.61 0.56 4.92
N VAL A 149 -7.63 1.55 5.82
CA VAL A 149 -7.74 1.30 7.26
C VAL A 149 -9.02 0.52 7.57
N SER A 150 -10.14 0.84 6.91
CA SER A 150 -11.38 0.06 7.03
C SER A 150 -11.20 -1.41 6.71
N ASP A 151 -10.47 -1.73 5.63
CA ASP A 151 -10.25 -3.11 5.20
C ASP A 151 -9.43 -3.87 6.25
N VAL A 152 -8.42 -3.22 6.83
CA VAL A 152 -7.60 -3.79 7.91
C VAL A 152 -8.43 -4.06 9.16
N ILE A 153 -9.25 -3.10 9.59
CA ILE A 153 -10.13 -3.26 10.75
C ILE A 153 -11.14 -4.37 10.52
N ASP A 154 -11.72 -4.47 9.32
CA ASP A 154 -12.67 -5.52 8.99
C ASP A 154 -12.00 -6.91 8.95
N MET A 155 -10.76 -7.01 8.45
CA MET A 155 -9.97 -8.23 8.54
C MET A 155 -9.69 -8.66 9.98
N LYS A 156 -9.27 -7.73 10.84
CA LYS A 156 -9.04 -7.99 12.27
C LYS A 156 -10.31 -8.47 12.98
N LYS A 157 -11.45 -7.81 12.75
CA LYS A 157 -12.76 -8.26 13.25
C LYS A 157 -13.11 -9.66 12.74
N GLY A 158 -12.77 -9.96 11.50
CA GLY A 158 -12.93 -11.28 10.90
C GLY A 158 -12.15 -12.37 11.64
N ARG A 159 -10.89 -12.09 12.00
CA ARG A 159 -10.05 -13.01 12.79
C ARG A 159 -10.58 -13.24 14.19
N ILE A 160 -10.89 -12.17 14.91
CA ILE A 160 -11.47 -12.25 16.25
C ILE A 160 -12.74 -13.12 16.22
N ARG A 161 -13.59 -12.94 15.21
CA ARG A 161 -14.78 -13.79 15.05
C ARG A 161 -14.43 -15.26 14.80
N ALA A 162 -13.44 -15.54 13.95
CA ALA A 162 -13.02 -16.90 13.65
C ALA A 162 -12.44 -17.61 14.88
N GLU A 163 -11.58 -16.92 15.65
CA GLU A 163 -11.01 -17.43 16.90
C GLU A 163 -12.09 -17.71 17.95
N LEU A 164 -13.02 -16.78 18.15
CA LEU A 164 -14.15 -16.98 19.05
C LEU A 164 -15.02 -18.17 18.60
N GLN A 165 -15.25 -18.33 17.29
CA GLN A 165 -16.03 -19.45 16.76
C GLN A 165 -15.32 -20.79 16.96
N GLU A 166 -13.99 -20.83 16.85
CA GLU A 166 -13.20 -22.03 17.15
C GLU A 166 -13.32 -22.43 18.62
N ILE A 167 -13.15 -21.48 19.54
CA ILE A 167 -13.31 -21.71 20.99
C ILE A 167 -14.72 -22.21 21.32
N MET A 168 -15.75 -21.62 20.71
CA MET A 168 -17.14 -22.07 20.88
C MET A 168 -17.36 -23.50 20.36
N THR A 169 -16.58 -23.94 19.37
CA THR A 169 -16.67 -25.30 18.81
C THR A 169 -15.97 -26.32 19.71
N THR A 170 -14.89 -25.94 20.38
CA THR A 170 -14.16 -26.80 21.34
C THR A 170 -14.75 -26.84 22.74
N GLU A 171 -15.87 -26.14 22.94
CA GLU A 171 -16.56 -25.91 24.21
C GLU A 171 -15.73 -25.05 25.21
N PRO A 172 -16.25 -23.90 25.69
CA PRO A 172 -15.55 -23.08 26.66
C PRO A 172 -15.33 -23.80 28.00
N GLU A 173 -14.24 -23.50 28.70
CA GLU A 173 -13.97 -24.10 30.01
C GLU A 173 -15.02 -23.72 31.06
N LEU A 174 -15.31 -24.63 31.98
CA LEU A 174 -16.37 -24.48 33.00
C LEU A 174 -16.22 -23.22 33.87
N GLU A 175 -14.98 -22.80 34.16
CA GLU A 175 -14.71 -21.60 34.95
C GLU A 175 -15.20 -20.33 34.24
N PHE A 176 -14.94 -20.19 32.95
CA PHE A 176 -15.41 -19.07 32.14
C PHE A 176 -16.93 -19.08 31.97
N MET A 177 -17.53 -20.27 31.91
CA MET A 177 -18.99 -20.42 31.86
C MET A 177 -19.67 -19.91 33.13
N GLY A 178 -19.11 -20.20 34.31
CA GLY A 178 -19.61 -19.67 35.58
C GLY A 178 -19.53 -18.14 35.64
N MET A 179 -18.37 -17.58 35.30
CA MET A 179 -18.18 -16.12 35.24
C MET A 179 -19.14 -15.46 34.23
N ALA A 180 -19.34 -16.09 33.06
CA ALA A 180 -20.28 -15.59 32.07
C ALA A 180 -21.71 -15.54 32.62
N GLN A 181 -22.16 -16.59 33.32
CA GLN A 181 -23.49 -16.61 33.93
C GLN A 181 -23.66 -15.47 34.95
N GLU A 182 -22.70 -15.27 35.85
CA GLU A 182 -22.74 -14.20 36.85
C GLU A 182 -22.85 -12.81 36.21
N LEU A 183 -22.13 -12.57 35.11
CA LEU A 183 -22.20 -11.33 34.34
C LEU A 183 -23.55 -11.16 33.63
N LEU A 184 -24.16 -12.24 33.15
CA LEU A 184 -25.46 -12.22 32.46
C LEU A 184 -26.63 -12.06 33.43
N ASP A 185 -26.50 -12.50 34.68
CA ASP A 185 -27.53 -12.30 35.71
C ASP A 185 -27.66 -10.81 36.09
N GLN A 186 -26.58 -10.05 35.95
CA GLN A 186 -26.51 -8.63 36.34
C GLN A 186 -26.64 -7.66 35.16
N SER A 187 -26.62 -8.13 33.91
CA SER A 187 -26.54 -7.27 32.73
C SER A 187 -27.08 -7.94 31.46
N LYS A 188 -27.44 -7.13 30.45
CA LYS A 188 -27.98 -7.68 29.20
C LYS A 188 -26.88 -8.38 28.40
N PRO A 189 -27.12 -9.58 27.83
CA PRO A 189 -26.09 -10.34 27.11
C PRO A 189 -25.33 -9.57 26.05
N ARG A 190 -26.04 -8.76 25.26
CA ARG A 190 -25.43 -7.94 24.21
C ARG A 190 -24.50 -6.85 24.76
N GLU A 191 -24.89 -6.22 25.86
CA GLU A 191 -24.11 -5.13 26.48
C GLU A 191 -22.85 -5.69 27.14
N THR A 192 -22.99 -6.81 27.87
CA THR A 192 -21.86 -7.54 28.47
C THR A 192 -20.85 -8.01 27.42
N LEU A 193 -21.32 -8.66 26.34
CA LEU A 193 -20.43 -9.11 25.27
C LEU A 193 -19.75 -7.93 24.56
N ALA A 194 -20.46 -6.83 24.33
CA ALA A 194 -19.87 -5.62 23.74
C ALA A 194 -18.79 -5.01 24.66
N ALA A 195 -19.03 -4.96 25.98
CA ALA A 195 -18.07 -4.47 26.94
C ALA A 195 -16.82 -5.35 27.02
N LEU A 196 -16.99 -6.68 27.00
CA LEU A 196 -15.87 -7.62 26.96
C LEU A 196 -15.05 -7.47 25.67
N LEU A 197 -15.72 -7.42 24.51
CA LEU A 197 -15.04 -7.20 23.22
C LEU A 197 -14.29 -5.86 23.20
N GLN A 198 -14.88 -4.81 23.78
CA GLN A 198 -14.21 -3.53 23.92
C GLN A 198 -12.99 -3.64 24.83
N TYR A 199 -13.12 -4.22 26.03
CA TYR A 199 -12.02 -4.38 26.96
C TYR A 199 -10.84 -5.14 26.35
N MET A 200 -11.13 -6.22 25.61
CA MET A 200 -10.09 -7.09 25.03
C MET A 200 -9.48 -6.53 23.75
N PHE A 201 -10.26 -5.89 22.88
CA PHE A 201 -9.84 -5.60 21.50
C PHE A 201 -9.89 -4.11 21.13
N GLN A 202 -10.18 -3.19 22.07
CA GLN A 202 -10.28 -1.76 21.75
C GLN A 202 -8.98 -1.21 21.15
N GLU A 203 -7.82 -1.57 21.68
CA GLU A 203 -6.54 -1.10 21.14
C GLU A 203 -6.24 -1.71 19.76
N GLU A 204 -6.50 -3.01 19.58
CA GLU A 204 -6.26 -3.69 18.32
C GLU A 204 -7.15 -3.17 17.17
N LEU A 205 -8.39 -2.80 17.50
CA LEU A 205 -9.39 -2.30 16.56
C LEU A 205 -9.43 -0.76 16.45
N ASP A 206 -8.54 -0.05 17.15
CA ASP A 206 -8.48 1.40 17.06
C ASP A 206 -7.91 1.84 15.70
N ALA A 207 -8.77 2.39 14.86
CA ALA A 207 -8.39 2.93 13.56
C ALA A 207 -7.37 4.08 13.68
N SER A 208 -7.29 4.77 14.83
CA SER A 208 -6.36 5.88 15.07
C SER A 208 -4.88 5.43 15.11
N ASN A 209 -4.64 4.14 15.37
CA ASN A 209 -3.30 3.53 15.32
C ASN A 209 -2.71 3.51 13.91
N TYR A 210 -3.57 3.60 12.89
CA TYR A 210 -3.18 3.71 11.49
C TYR A 210 -3.19 5.17 11.06
N LYS A 211 -2.04 5.68 10.63
CA LYS A 211 -2.03 6.98 9.99
C LYS A 211 -2.78 6.87 8.67
N GLU A 212 -3.67 7.81 8.38
CA GLU A 212 -4.14 7.96 7.01
C GLU A 212 -2.94 8.32 6.14
N ILE A 213 -2.52 7.38 5.30
CA ILE A 213 -1.74 7.72 4.12
C ILE A 213 -2.72 8.52 3.26
N GLY A 214 -2.73 9.84 3.45
CA GLY A 214 -3.60 10.75 2.72
C GLY A 214 -3.51 10.36 1.27
N ASP A 215 -4.65 9.91 0.69
CA ASP A 215 -4.73 9.11 -0.53
C ASP A 215 -3.47 9.30 -1.36
N ALA A 216 -2.51 8.37 -1.26
CA ALA A 216 -1.24 8.44 -1.96
C ALA A 216 -1.54 8.38 -3.46
N PHE A 217 -1.95 9.54 -3.97
CA PHE A 217 -2.73 9.74 -5.16
C PHE A 217 -3.94 8.77 -5.26
N VAL A 218 -5.17 9.32 -5.25
CA VAL A 218 -6.21 8.81 -6.17
C VAL A 218 -5.70 9.04 -7.59
N VAL A 219 -4.71 8.25 -7.99
CA VAL A 219 -4.44 7.92 -9.38
C VAL A 219 -5.02 6.54 -9.52
N ASP A 220 -6.32 6.58 -9.72
CA ASP A 220 -7.10 5.54 -10.33
C ASP A 220 -6.31 5.06 -11.57
N LYS A 221 -5.61 3.92 -11.48
CA LYS A 221 -4.91 3.32 -12.63
C LYS A 221 -5.88 2.66 -13.63
N THR A 222 -7.17 2.91 -13.45
CA THR A 222 -8.26 2.68 -14.40
C THR A 222 -8.97 3.98 -14.78
N GLY A 223 -8.58 5.12 -14.20
CA GLY A 223 -9.34 6.36 -14.23
C GLY A 223 -8.90 7.37 -15.26
N LYS A 224 -9.89 7.96 -15.90
CA LYS A 224 -9.72 9.15 -16.72
C LYS A 224 -9.24 10.29 -15.82
N SER A 225 -8.12 10.90 -16.17
CA SER A 225 -7.61 12.12 -15.54
C SER A 225 -8.16 13.34 -16.27
N ARG A 226 -8.83 14.21 -15.52
CA ARG A 226 -9.38 15.47 -16.03
C ARG A 226 -8.32 16.58 -15.96
N LEU A 227 -8.01 17.15 -17.11
CA LEU A 227 -7.12 18.30 -17.25
C LEU A 227 -7.94 19.58 -17.36
N PHE A 228 -7.42 20.66 -16.77
CA PHE A 228 -7.86 22.03 -16.97
C PHE A 228 -7.01 22.65 -18.09
N VAL A 229 -7.67 23.33 -19.01
CA VAL A 229 -7.07 24.05 -20.13
C VAL A 229 -7.36 25.53 -19.93
N THR A 230 -6.33 26.36 -20.01
CA THR A 230 -6.42 27.80 -19.70
C THR A 230 -7.23 28.63 -20.70
N GLN A 231 -7.68 28.05 -21.83
CA GLN A 231 -8.43 28.74 -22.88
C GLN A 231 -9.86 28.21 -23.00
N GLY A 232 -10.83 29.12 -23.18
CA GLY A 232 -12.26 28.85 -23.35
C GLY A 232 -12.84 29.43 -24.64
N ARG A 233 -14.18 29.59 -24.69
CA ARG A 233 -14.89 30.11 -25.88
C ARG A 233 -14.42 31.52 -26.29
N LYS A 234 -14.11 32.39 -25.31
CA LYS A 234 -13.61 33.76 -25.57
C LYS A 234 -12.25 33.75 -26.27
N ASP A 235 -11.48 32.67 -26.11
CA ASP A 235 -10.18 32.46 -26.77
C ASP A 235 -10.32 31.68 -28.09
N GLY A 236 -11.56 31.48 -28.57
CA GLY A 236 -11.85 30.69 -29.78
C GLY A 236 -11.62 29.19 -29.61
N MET A 237 -11.67 28.67 -28.37
CA MET A 237 -11.56 27.24 -28.12
C MET A 237 -12.83 26.51 -28.58
N THR A 238 -12.65 25.43 -29.34
CA THR A 238 -13.72 24.50 -29.74
C THR A 238 -13.32 23.06 -29.42
N PRO A 239 -14.28 22.13 -29.25
CA PRO A 239 -13.94 20.72 -29.03
C PRO A 239 -13.04 20.15 -30.13
N LYS A 240 -13.29 20.53 -31.39
CA LYS A 240 -12.47 20.11 -32.54
C LYS A 240 -11.04 20.64 -32.43
N ARG A 241 -10.86 21.92 -32.07
CA ARG A 241 -9.52 22.52 -31.90
C ARG A 241 -8.72 21.82 -30.79
N LEU A 242 -9.37 21.50 -29.66
CA LEU A 242 -8.72 20.78 -28.56
C LEU A 242 -8.37 19.33 -28.92
N LEU A 243 -9.25 18.63 -29.65
CA LEU A 243 -8.99 17.28 -30.17
C LEU A 243 -7.80 17.27 -31.13
N THR A 244 -7.78 18.18 -32.12
CA THR A 244 -6.69 18.30 -33.08
C THR A 244 -5.37 18.61 -32.38
N PHE A 245 -5.38 19.52 -31.40
CA PHE A 245 -4.18 19.85 -30.62
C PHE A 245 -3.61 18.61 -29.89
N LEU A 246 -4.46 17.86 -29.18
CA LEU A 246 -4.02 16.68 -28.44
C LEU A 246 -3.61 15.53 -29.37
N GLY A 247 -4.23 15.41 -30.53
CA GLY A 247 -3.83 14.48 -31.59
C GLY A 247 -2.44 14.80 -32.13
N ASP A 248 -2.27 16.00 -32.67
CA ASP A 248 -1.09 16.38 -33.45
C ASP A 248 0.13 16.66 -32.58
N LYS A 249 -0.06 17.30 -31.42
CA LYS A 249 1.05 17.68 -30.53
C LYS A 249 1.39 16.63 -29.49
N CYS A 250 0.43 15.82 -29.07
CA CYS A 250 0.62 14.83 -28.00
C CYS A 250 0.54 13.38 -28.48
N ASN A 251 0.23 13.14 -29.77
CA ASN A 251 0.02 11.81 -30.35
C ASN A 251 -1.02 11.00 -29.56
N ILE A 252 -2.15 11.62 -29.21
CA ILE A 252 -3.25 10.99 -28.46
C ILE A 252 -4.41 10.71 -29.43
N PRO A 253 -4.76 9.44 -29.69
CA PRO A 253 -5.89 9.09 -30.54
C PRO A 253 -7.22 9.67 -30.00
N PRO A 254 -8.12 10.18 -30.84
CA PRO A 254 -9.41 10.74 -30.41
C PRO A 254 -10.25 9.79 -29.56
N LYS A 255 -10.15 8.48 -29.80
CA LYS A 255 -10.85 7.43 -29.03
C LYS A 255 -10.46 7.38 -27.54
N LYS A 256 -9.31 7.98 -27.17
CA LYS A 256 -8.83 8.10 -25.80
C LYS A 256 -9.18 9.44 -25.16
N ILE A 257 -9.97 10.29 -25.82
CA ILE A 257 -10.31 11.64 -25.35
C ILE A 257 -11.79 11.67 -25.00
N TRP A 258 -12.13 12.05 -23.76
CA TRP A 258 -13.49 12.05 -23.23
C TRP A 258 -13.83 13.35 -22.50
N ASP A 259 -15.13 13.60 -22.28
CA ASP A 259 -15.66 14.69 -21.44
C ASP A 259 -15.03 16.06 -21.73
N ILE A 260 -15.04 16.46 -23.01
CA ILE A 260 -14.58 17.80 -23.41
C ILE A 260 -15.67 18.81 -23.04
N GLN A 261 -15.35 19.72 -22.14
CA GLN A 261 -16.25 20.78 -21.69
C GLN A 261 -15.59 22.13 -21.97
N ILE A 262 -16.17 22.92 -22.89
CA ILE A 262 -15.67 24.26 -23.21
C ILE A 262 -16.53 25.30 -22.48
N MET A 263 -15.92 25.98 -21.51
CA MET A 263 -16.51 27.09 -20.75
C MET A 263 -16.16 28.43 -21.41
N GLU A 264 -16.64 29.55 -20.88
CA GLU A 264 -16.36 30.87 -21.48
C GLU A 264 -14.87 31.22 -21.50
N THR A 265 -14.15 30.98 -20.41
CA THR A 265 -12.75 31.42 -20.21
C THR A 265 -11.76 30.28 -20.00
N PHE A 266 -12.23 29.03 -19.99
CA PHE A 266 -11.40 27.84 -19.83
C PHE A 266 -12.08 26.61 -20.43
N ALA A 267 -11.38 25.48 -20.43
CA ALA A 267 -11.94 24.20 -20.83
C ALA A 267 -11.45 23.05 -19.96
N PHE A 268 -12.13 21.91 -20.07
CA PHE A 268 -11.73 20.66 -19.47
C PHE A 268 -11.72 19.53 -20.50
N VAL A 269 -10.85 18.55 -20.27
CA VAL A 269 -10.77 17.33 -21.06
C VAL A 269 -10.30 16.17 -20.21
N SER A 270 -10.81 14.97 -20.45
CA SER A 270 -10.46 13.76 -19.71
C SER A 270 -9.71 12.76 -20.59
N LEU A 271 -8.58 12.25 -20.09
CA LEU A 271 -7.65 11.36 -20.81
C LEU A 271 -7.23 10.18 -19.93
N PRO A 272 -6.71 9.06 -20.46
CA PRO A 272 -6.06 8.04 -19.64
C PRO A 272 -4.93 8.65 -18.82
N PHE A 273 -4.74 8.20 -17.59
CA PHE A 273 -3.74 8.75 -16.68
C PHE A 273 -2.35 8.92 -17.32
N HIS A 274 -1.85 7.90 -18.03
CA HIS A 274 -0.54 7.96 -18.67
C HIS A 274 -0.45 9.04 -19.75
N ASP A 275 -1.52 9.23 -20.53
CA ASP A 275 -1.57 10.26 -21.56
C ASP A 275 -1.74 11.66 -20.95
N ALA A 276 -2.48 11.79 -19.84
CA ALA A 276 -2.62 13.03 -19.09
C ALA A 276 -1.29 13.51 -18.47
N GLU A 277 -0.51 12.61 -17.86
CA GLU A 277 0.81 12.95 -17.31
C GLU A 277 1.79 13.38 -18.40
N ARG A 278 1.71 12.78 -19.60
CA ARG A 278 2.52 13.22 -20.77
C ARG A 278 2.17 14.63 -21.21
N VAL A 279 0.89 14.96 -21.31
CA VAL A 279 0.41 16.32 -21.67
C VAL A 279 0.88 17.33 -20.63
N LEU A 280 0.76 17.00 -19.34
CA LEU A 280 1.24 17.87 -18.26
C LEU A 280 2.76 18.06 -18.34
N ALA A 281 3.55 17.01 -18.55
CA ALA A 281 5.00 17.15 -18.65
C ALA A 281 5.42 18.08 -19.82
N MET A 282 4.67 18.09 -20.92
CA MET A 282 4.98 18.91 -22.10
C MET A 282 4.47 20.36 -21.98
N PHE A 283 3.34 20.59 -21.32
CA PHE A 283 2.62 21.87 -21.35
C PHE A 283 2.32 22.46 -19.97
N ASN A 284 2.98 21.96 -18.91
CA ASN A 284 2.86 22.52 -17.57
C ASN A 284 3.58 23.87 -17.51
N LYS A 285 2.83 24.90 -17.11
CA LYS A 285 3.29 26.29 -16.93
C LYS A 285 4.08 26.87 -18.12
N GLY A 286 3.34 27.34 -19.12
CA GLY A 286 3.57 28.63 -19.79
C GLY A 286 5.01 29.01 -20.15
N LYS A 287 5.74 28.14 -20.84
CA LYS A 287 6.93 28.54 -21.59
C LYS A 287 6.76 28.17 -23.05
N GLY A 288 6.22 29.12 -23.83
CA GLY A 288 6.33 29.13 -25.29
C GLY A 288 5.18 28.57 -26.13
N THR A 289 4.05 28.14 -25.54
CA THR A 289 2.86 27.73 -26.29
C THR A 289 1.57 28.31 -25.67
N GLU A 290 0.68 28.84 -26.51
CA GLU A 290 -0.57 29.54 -26.12
C GLU A 290 -1.52 28.70 -25.26
N LEU A 291 -1.47 27.36 -25.35
CA LEU A 291 -2.26 26.45 -24.52
C LEU A 291 -1.44 25.93 -23.33
N ALA A 292 -1.96 26.11 -22.11
CA ALA A 292 -1.40 25.51 -20.90
C ALA A 292 -2.38 24.52 -20.27
N PHE A 293 -1.83 23.44 -19.72
CA PHE A 293 -2.59 22.37 -19.07
C PHE A 293 -2.17 22.24 -17.61
N THR A 294 -3.16 22.11 -16.74
CA THR A 294 -2.96 21.79 -15.32
C THR A 294 -3.92 20.69 -14.88
N LYS A 295 -3.66 20.06 -13.73
CA LYS A 295 -4.62 19.12 -13.16
C LYS A 295 -5.87 19.89 -12.74
N ALA A 296 -7.05 19.42 -13.15
CA ALA A 296 -8.29 20.02 -12.68
C ALA A 296 -8.42 19.80 -11.16
N LYS A 297 -8.76 20.84 -10.41
CA LYS A 297 -9.14 20.69 -9.00
C LYS A 297 -10.38 19.80 -8.90
N ALA A 298 -10.47 18.98 -7.87
CA ALA A 298 -11.63 18.10 -7.65
C ALA A 298 -12.93 18.90 -7.75
N ARG A 299 -13.97 18.32 -8.36
CA ARG A 299 -15.31 18.92 -8.29
C ARG A 299 -15.67 19.04 -6.81
N PRO A 300 -16.13 20.18 -6.30
CA PRO A 300 -16.92 20.16 -5.08
C PRO A 300 -18.09 19.18 -5.32
N SER A 301 -18.31 18.26 -4.38
CA SER A 301 -19.47 17.38 -4.41
C SER A 301 -20.71 18.26 -4.56
N ALA A 302 -21.57 17.91 -5.52
CA ALA A 302 -22.87 18.55 -5.63
C ALA A 302 -23.57 18.40 -4.26
N PRO A 303 -24.22 19.44 -3.72
CA PRO A 303 -25.01 19.29 -2.52
C PRO A 303 -26.06 18.21 -2.79
N ALA A 304 -26.21 17.29 -1.82
CA ALA A 304 -27.21 16.23 -1.88
C ALA A 304 -28.59 16.85 -2.22
N PRO A 305 -29.40 16.20 -3.06
CA PRO A 305 -30.74 16.70 -3.33
C PRO A 305 -31.49 16.86 -2.01
N ARG A 306 -31.96 18.08 -1.72
CA ARG A 306 -32.81 18.34 -0.57
C ARG A 306 -34.16 17.67 -0.83
N ARG A 307 -34.48 16.72 0.05
CA ARG A 307 -35.78 16.04 0.31
C ARG A 307 -36.66 15.76 -0.91
#